data_AF-A0A131Y6W8-F1
#
_entry.id   AF-A0A131Y6W8-F1
#
_cell.length_a   1.000
_cell.length_b   1.000
_cell.length_c   1.000
_cell.angle_alpha   90.00
_cell.angle_beta   90.00
_cell.angle_gamma   90.00
#
_symmetry.space_group_name_H-M   'P 1'
#
loop_
_entity.id
_entity.type
_entity.pdbx_description
1 polymer ?
#
loop_
_entity_poly.entity_id
_entity_poly.type
_entity_poly.pdbx_seq_one_letter_code
_entity_poly.pdbx_strand_id
1 'polypeptide(L)'
;EDGGCELGEAERLRQDQLRASRDEKRARALNLPLTNVEIVELPIEEFNERLAKFELTEAQLALIRDIRGRGKNKVAAQNCRKRQLDQIMSLQQDVEALHLQRQELERRHEELLAQRLLGRDKYSRLCQLLATHATRPLSPGSEQAAALGTPLLNAATLADGASDAAQALRGARLKKAAVDIKWEEDE
;
A
#
# COMPACT_ATOMS: atom_id res chain seq x y z
N GLU A 1 59.95 -5.33 39.90
CA GLU A 1 58.71 -4.90 40.59
C GLU A 1 57.60 -4.92 39.55
N ASP A 2 56.97 -6.07 39.34
CA ASP A 2 55.85 -6.21 38.38
C ASP A 2 54.65 -6.73 39.16
N GLY A 3 53.70 -5.86 39.46
CA GLY A 3 52.57 -6.20 40.34
C GLY A 3 51.34 -5.31 40.23
N GLY A 4 51.19 -4.54 39.15
CA GLY A 4 50.11 -3.56 39.03
C GLY A 4 49.46 -3.56 37.65
N CYS A 5 48.67 -4.59 37.31
CA CYS A 5 47.70 -4.47 36.20
C CYS A 5 46.52 -5.47 36.24
N GLU A 6 46.59 -6.57 37.00
CA GLU A 6 45.56 -7.64 36.91
C GLU A 6 44.19 -7.28 37.50
N LEU A 7 44.11 -6.32 38.42
CA LEU A 7 42.86 -5.95 39.10
C LEU A 7 41.84 -5.29 38.15
N GLY A 8 42.30 -4.51 37.17
CA GLY A 8 41.43 -3.83 36.21
C GLY A 8 40.82 -4.77 35.16
N GLU A 9 41.49 -5.88 34.84
CA GLU A 9 40.98 -6.87 33.88
C GLU A 9 39.88 -7.74 34.49
N ALA A 10 40.07 -8.17 35.74
CA ALA A 10 39.07 -8.93 36.48
C ALA A 10 37.76 -8.14 36.67
N GLU A 11 37.87 -6.82 36.91
CA GLU A 11 36.72 -5.95 37.12
C GLU A 11 35.95 -5.66 35.82
N ARG A 12 36.67 -5.50 34.70
CA ARG A 12 36.07 -5.43 33.34
C ARG A 12 35.34 -6.73 32.97
N LEU A 13 35.96 -7.89 33.21
CA LEU A 13 35.34 -9.20 32.97
C LEU A 13 34.07 -9.41 33.83
N ARG A 14 34.06 -8.95 35.08
CA ARG A 14 32.86 -8.94 35.93
C ARG A 14 31.75 -8.05 35.37
N GLN A 15 32.10 -6.86 34.87
CA GLN A 15 31.13 -5.93 34.31
C GLN A 15 30.50 -6.47 33.01
N ASP A 16 31.30 -7.11 32.15
CA ASP A 16 30.81 -7.81 30.96
C ASP A 16 29.95 -9.03 31.32
N GLN A 17 30.29 -9.75 32.39
CA GLN A 17 29.46 -10.85 32.90
C GLN A 17 28.09 -10.38 33.40
N LEU A 18 28.00 -9.19 34.00
CA LEU A 18 26.72 -8.63 34.46
C LEU A 18 25.82 -8.25 33.27
N ARG A 19 26.42 -7.74 32.19
CA ARG A 19 25.72 -7.33 30.95
C ARG A 19 25.39 -8.51 30.02
N ALA A 20 25.97 -9.68 30.27
CA ALA A 20 25.81 -10.84 29.42
C ALA A 20 24.37 -11.38 29.40
N SER A 21 23.90 -11.77 28.21
CA SER A 21 22.61 -12.41 28.01
C SER A 21 22.53 -13.72 28.80
N ARG A 22 21.32 -14.17 29.16
CA ARG A 22 21.10 -15.47 29.85
C ARG A 22 21.82 -16.61 29.13
N ASP A 23 21.72 -16.62 27.80
CA ASP A 23 22.32 -17.66 26.98
C ASP A 23 23.85 -17.54 26.95
N GLU A 24 24.43 -16.34 27.10
CA GLU A 24 25.88 -16.14 27.19
C GLU A 24 26.44 -16.62 28.53
N LYS A 25 25.71 -16.38 29.63
CA LYS A 25 26.06 -16.91 30.96
C LYS A 25 26.06 -18.44 30.95
N ARG A 26 25.06 -19.06 30.34
CA ARG A 26 24.97 -20.53 30.20
C ARG A 26 26.07 -21.08 29.28
N ALA A 27 26.36 -20.41 28.17
CA ALA A 27 27.43 -20.81 27.25
C ALA A 27 28.80 -20.81 27.94
N ARG A 28 29.10 -19.77 28.73
CA ARG A 28 30.35 -19.69 29.52
C ARG A 28 30.41 -20.75 30.61
N ALA A 29 29.31 -21.02 31.31
CA ALA A 29 29.27 -22.04 32.36
C ALA A 29 29.57 -23.46 31.85
N LEU A 30 29.19 -23.76 30.59
CA LEU A 30 29.53 -25.02 29.93
C LEU A 30 30.78 -24.92 29.05
N ASN A 31 31.56 -23.83 29.14
CA ASN A 31 32.76 -23.58 28.34
C ASN A 31 32.56 -23.88 26.84
N LEU A 32 31.48 -23.34 26.27
CA LEU A 32 31.21 -23.54 24.84
C LEU A 32 32.32 -22.89 23.98
N PRO A 33 32.87 -23.61 22.98
CA PRO A 33 33.94 -23.10 22.14
C PRO A 33 33.46 -22.16 21.02
N LEU A 34 32.14 -21.97 20.86
CA LEU A 34 31.54 -21.00 19.95
C LEU A 34 30.81 -19.91 20.73
N THR A 35 30.83 -18.69 20.22
CA THR A 35 30.03 -17.58 20.75
C THR A 35 28.56 -17.71 20.36
N ASN A 36 27.68 -17.07 21.12
CA ASN A 36 26.24 -17.08 20.81
C ASN A 36 25.92 -16.45 19.45
N VAL A 37 26.69 -15.45 19.04
CA VAL A 37 26.54 -14.80 17.74
C VAL A 37 26.85 -15.81 16.63
N GLU A 38 27.99 -16.49 16.70
CA GLU A 38 28.36 -17.54 15.74
C GLU A 38 27.34 -18.68 15.71
N ILE A 39 26.87 -19.15 16.87
CA ILE A 39 25.85 -20.20 16.96
C ILE A 39 24.57 -19.81 16.18
N VAL A 40 24.17 -18.54 16.24
CA VAL A 40 22.91 -18.07 15.64
C VAL A 40 23.06 -17.64 14.19
N GLU A 41 24.14 -16.94 13.84
CA GLU A 41 24.31 -16.28 12.54
C GLU A 41 24.88 -17.21 11.48
N LEU A 42 25.73 -18.18 11.86
CA LEU A 42 26.39 -19.05 10.89
C LEU A 42 25.39 -19.88 10.05
N PRO A 43 25.63 -19.99 8.73
CA PRO A 43 24.96 -20.96 7.86
C PRO A 43 25.11 -22.39 8.40
N ILE A 44 24.20 -23.30 8.03
CA ILE A 44 24.20 -24.66 8.60
C ILE A 44 25.49 -25.42 8.25
N GLU A 45 26.02 -25.22 7.06
CA GLU A 45 27.24 -25.85 6.57
C GLU A 45 28.46 -25.40 7.41
N GLU A 46 28.72 -24.09 7.46
CA GLU A 46 29.83 -23.52 8.21
C GLU A 46 29.71 -23.79 9.72
N PHE A 47 28.49 -23.74 10.24
CA PHE A 47 28.20 -24.09 11.64
C PHE A 47 28.60 -25.53 11.95
N ASN A 48 28.24 -26.49 11.09
CA ASN A 48 28.58 -27.90 11.28
C ASN A 48 30.08 -28.14 11.14
N GLU A 49 30.74 -27.49 10.18
CA GLU A 49 32.21 -27.55 10.04
C GLU A 49 32.93 -27.02 11.28
N ARG A 50 32.40 -25.95 11.89
CA ARG A 50 32.96 -25.39 13.13
C ARG A 50 32.72 -26.31 14.31
N LEU A 51 31.51 -26.88 14.41
CA LEU A 51 31.12 -27.78 15.49
C LEU A 51 31.94 -29.08 15.47
N ALA A 52 32.26 -29.61 14.29
CA ALA A 52 32.98 -30.86 14.10
C ALA A 52 34.46 -30.81 14.57
N LYS A 53 35.02 -29.63 14.81
CA LYS A 53 36.40 -29.45 15.31
C LYS A 53 36.54 -29.70 16.81
N PHE A 54 35.42 -29.77 17.54
CA PHE A 54 35.40 -29.87 19.00
C PHE A 54 34.71 -31.16 19.44
N GLU A 55 35.32 -31.86 20.39
CA GLU A 55 34.65 -32.96 21.11
C GLU A 55 33.74 -32.35 22.19
N LEU A 56 32.43 -32.37 21.94
CA LEU A 56 31.43 -31.76 22.81
C LEU A 56 30.60 -32.81 23.52
N THR A 57 30.31 -32.56 24.80
CA THR A 57 29.38 -33.37 25.59
C THR A 57 27.94 -33.20 25.10
N GLU A 58 27.08 -34.18 25.40
CA GLU A 58 25.66 -34.13 25.04
C GLU A 58 24.96 -32.88 25.62
N ALA A 59 25.29 -32.50 26.86
CA ALA A 59 24.75 -31.31 27.50
C ALA A 59 25.14 -30.00 26.77
N GLN A 60 26.39 -29.91 26.28
CA GLN A 60 26.85 -28.77 25.47
C GLN A 60 26.12 -28.72 24.12
N LEU A 61 25.98 -29.86 23.44
CA LEU A 61 25.26 -29.95 22.17
C LEU A 61 23.78 -29.56 22.32
N ALA A 62 23.13 -30.01 23.40
CA ALA A 62 21.76 -29.63 23.71
C ALA A 62 21.64 -28.12 23.93
N LEU A 63 22.55 -27.51 24.69
CA LEU A 63 22.55 -26.06 24.91
C LEU A 63 22.79 -25.28 23.60
N ILE A 64 23.73 -25.72 22.76
CA ILE A 64 24.03 -25.08 21.47
C ILE A 64 22.78 -25.06 20.58
N ARG A 65 22.07 -26.20 20.46
CA ARG A 65 20.83 -26.28 19.67
C ARG A 65 19.75 -25.35 20.20
N ASP A 66 19.60 -25.30 21.51
CA ASP A 66 18.61 -24.45 22.20
C ASP A 66 18.91 -22.95 22.00
N ILE A 67 20.17 -22.54 22.15
CA ILE A 67 20.62 -21.17 21.83
C ILE A 67 20.34 -20.83 20.37
N ARG A 68 20.70 -21.72 19.43
CA ARG A 68 20.48 -21.51 17.99
C ARG A 68 19.00 -21.39 17.66
N GLY A 69 18.18 -22.30 18.17
CA GLY A 69 16.72 -22.30 17.95
C GLY A 69 16.07 -21.01 18.44
N ARG A 70 16.41 -20.57 19.66
CA ARG A 70 15.91 -19.29 20.21
C ARG A 70 16.39 -18.08 19.41
N GLY A 71 17.67 -18.04 19.05
CA GLY A 71 18.23 -16.94 18.26
C GLY A 71 17.58 -16.84 16.88
N LYS A 72 17.42 -17.97 16.18
CA LYS A 72 16.70 -18.01 14.90
C LYS A 72 15.23 -17.59 15.05
N ASN A 73 14.52 -18.01 16.10
CA ASN A 73 13.14 -17.58 16.36
C ASN A 73 13.07 -16.05 16.60
N LYS A 74 14.02 -15.48 17.36
CA LYS A 74 14.11 -14.03 17.56
C LYS A 74 14.27 -13.29 16.23
N VAL A 75 15.16 -13.75 15.34
CA VAL A 75 15.36 -13.17 14.01
C VAL A 75 14.12 -13.36 13.14
N ALA A 76 13.48 -14.52 13.17
CA ALA A 76 12.25 -14.80 12.42
C ALA A 76 11.10 -13.87 12.84
N ALA A 77 10.91 -13.66 14.14
CA ALA A 77 9.93 -12.72 14.67
C ALA A 77 10.21 -11.28 14.25
N GLN A 78 11.48 -10.85 14.28
CA GLN A 78 11.89 -9.53 13.77
C GLN A 78 11.61 -9.40 12.27
N ASN A 79 11.96 -10.40 11.46
CA ASN A 79 11.71 -10.39 10.03
C ASN A 79 10.20 -10.42 9.71
N CYS A 80 9.39 -11.11 10.51
CA CYS A 80 7.94 -11.12 10.38
C CYS A 80 7.36 -9.71 10.63
N ARG A 81 7.76 -9.08 11.75
CA ARG A 81 7.37 -7.69 12.07
C ARG A 81 7.83 -6.71 10.99
N LYS A 82 9.07 -6.86 10.51
CA LYS A 82 9.61 -6.04 9.42
C LYS A 82 8.77 -6.17 8.16
N ARG A 83 8.48 -7.39 7.70
CA ARG A 83 7.64 -7.64 6.51
C ARG A 83 6.23 -7.06 6.68
N GLN A 84 5.64 -7.18 7.87
CA GLN A 84 4.34 -6.59 8.16
C GLN A 84 4.37 -5.06 8.04
N LEU A 85 5.40 -4.42 8.59
CA LEU A 85 5.58 -2.97 8.47
C LEU A 85 5.84 -2.54 7.02
N ASP A 86 6.70 -3.27 6.30
CA ASP A 86 6.98 -3.03 4.87
C ASP A 86 5.68 -3.11 4.05
N GLN A 87 4.80 -4.08 4.34
CA GLN A 87 3.49 -4.22 3.69
C GLN A 87 2.56 -3.05 4.02
N ILE A 88 2.51 -2.61 5.28
CA ILE A 88 1.71 -1.44 5.68
C ILE A 88 2.19 -0.19 4.92
N MET A 89 3.50 0.03 4.85
CA MET A 89 4.09 1.18 4.16
C MET A 89 3.80 1.15 2.66
N SER A 90 3.94 -0.02 2.01
CA SER A 90 3.58 -0.19 0.60
C SER A 90 2.12 0.14 0.34
N LEU A 91 1.20 -0.37 1.17
CA LEU A 91 -0.23 -0.10 1.03
C LEU A 91 -0.56 1.38 1.24
N GLN A 92 0.11 2.06 2.17
CA GLN A 92 -0.06 3.50 2.35
C GLN A 92 0.33 4.29 1.10
N GLN A 93 1.46 3.93 0.46
CA GLN A 93 1.90 4.54 -0.79
C GLN A 93 0.92 4.28 -1.94
N ASP A 94 0.40 3.05 -2.06
CA ASP A 94 -0.59 2.70 -3.07
C ASP A 94 -1.89 3.50 -2.90
N VAL A 95 -2.37 3.65 -1.66
CA VAL A 95 -3.56 4.45 -1.35
C VAL A 95 -3.35 5.92 -1.73
N GLU A 96 -2.19 6.49 -1.41
CA GLU A 96 -1.86 7.87 -1.78
C GLU A 96 -1.79 8.05 -3.30
N ALA A 97 -1.15 7.12 -4.01
CA ALA A 97 -1.09 7.12 -5.47
C ALA A 97 -2.48 7.04 -6.11
N LEU A 98 -3.35 6.17 -5.59
CA LEU A 98 -4.74 6.05 -6.05
C LEU A 98 -5.54 7.33 -5.79
N HIS A 99 -5.31 8.02 -4.66
CA HIS A 99 -5.94 9.31 -4.39
C HIS A 99 -5.53 10.38 -5.40
N LEU A 100 -4.24 10.49 -5.73
CA LEU A 100 -3.75 11.43 -6.74
C LEU A 100 -4.30 11.10 -8.13
N GLN A 101 -4.32 9.83 -8.50
CA GLN A 101 -4.92 9.39 -9.77
C GLN A 101 -6.40 9.71 -9.85
N ARG A 102 -7.15 9.52 -8.75
CA ARG A 102 -8.58 9.88 -8.69
C ARG A 102 -8.78 11.37 -8.93
N GLN A 103 -8.01 12.22 -8.25
CA GLN A 103 -8.11 13.69 -8.42
C GLN A 103 -7.83 14.12 -9.85
N GLU A 104 -6.81 13.55 -10.50
CA GLU A 104 -6.50 13.85 -11.89
C GLU A 104 -7.61 13.39 -12.85
N LEU A 105 -8.21 12.23 -12.61
CA LEU A 105 -9.35 11.74 -13.38
C LEU A 105 -10.60 12.62 -13.18
N GLU A 106 -10.88 13.06 -11.95
CA GLU A 106 -11.97 13.99 -11.63
C GLU A 106 -11.78 15.31 -12.38
N ARG A 107 -10.58 15.88 -12.35
CA ARG A 107 -10.22 17.10 -13.10
C ARG A 107 -10.46 16.95 -14.61
N ARG A 108 -9.98 15.86 -15.21
CA ARG A 108 -10.19 15.58 -16.65
C ARG A 108 -11.68 15.39 -16.97
N HIS A 109 -12.43 14.76 -16.07
CA HIS A 109 -13.86 14.56 -16.26
C HIS A 109 -14.60 15.91 -16.32
N GLU A 110 -14.28 16.83 -15.41
CA GLU A 110 -14.84 18.19 -15.40
C GLU A 110 -14.49 18.96 -16.69
N GLU A 111 -13.24 18.86 -17.16
CA GLU A 111 -12.82 19.49 -18.43
C GLU A 111 -13.62 18.97 -19.63
N LEU A 112 -13.80 17.65 -19.73
CA LEU A 112 -14.57 17.03 -20.80
C LEU A 112 -16.05 17.43 -20.74
N LEU A 113 -16.62 17.52 -19.53
CA LEU A 113 -17.99 18.02 -19.34
C LEU A 113 -18.12 19.47 -19.82
N ALA A 114 -17.18 20.34 -19.45
CA ALA A 114 -17.18 21.74 -19.89
C ALA A 114 -17.08 21.85 -21.42
N GLN A 115 -16.19 21.07 -22.06
CA GLN A 115 -16.07 21.03 -23.51
C GLN A 115 -17.35 20.54 -24.19
N ARG A 116 -17.98 19.49 -23.65
CA ARG A 116 -19.25 18.97 -24.17
C ARG A 116 -20.37 20.01 -24.09
N LEU A 117 -20.49 20.71 -22.97
CA LEU A 117 -21.49 21.77 -22.79
C LEU A 117 -21.26 22.92 -23.78
N LEU A 118 -20.01 23.38 -23.92
CA LEU A 118 -19.66 24.41 -24.90
C LEU A 118 -19.99 23.98 -26.34
N GLY A 119 -19.71 22.72 -26.70
CA GLY A 119 -20.07 22.16 -28.00
C GLY A 119 -21.59 22.16 -28.24
N ARG A 120 -22.37 21.75 -27.23
CA ARG A 120 -23.83 21.78 -27.26
C ARG A 120 -24.38 23.20 -27.43
N ASP A 121 -23.83 24.16 -26.72
CA ASP A 121 -24.29 25.56 -26.78
C ASP A 121 -24.00 26.18 -28.16
N LYS A 122 -22.80 25.92 -28.71
CA LYS A 122 -22.44 26.32 -30.08
C LYS A 122 -23.38 25.72 -31.12
N TYR A 123 -23.66 24.42 -31.02
CA TYR A 123 -24.60 23.73 -31.91
C TYR A 123 -26.01 24.32 -31.82
N SER A 124 -26.51 24.52 -30.59
CA SER A 124 -27.83 25.10 -30.36
C SER A 124 -27.95 26.50 -30.96
N ARG A 125 -26.92 27.34 -30.81
CA ARG A 125 -26.88 28.68 -31.42
C ARG A 125 -26.87 28.63 -32.94
N LEU A 126 -26.14 27.69 -33.55
CA LEU A 126 -26.15 27.49 -35.00
C LEU A 126 -27.56 27.10 -35.50
N CYS A 127 -28.22 26.16 -34.82
CA CYS A 127 -29.58 25.76 -35.16
C CYS A 127 -30.57 26.93 -35.08
N GLN A 128 -30.46 27.78 -34.05
CA GLN A 128 -31.30 28.98 -33.91
C GLN A 128 -31.06 29.95 -35.07
N LEU A 129 -29.80 30.23 -35.43
CA LEU A 129 -29.48 31.10 -36.57
C LEU A 129 -30.05 30.53 -37.88
N LEU A 130 -29.82 29.25 -38.15
CA LEU A 130 -30.36 28.58 -39.34
C LEU A 130 -31.89 28.66 -39.38
N ALA A 131 -32.57 28.44 -38.26
CA ALA A 131 -34.02 28.59 -38.19
C ALA A 131 -34.46 30.02 -38.54
N THR A 132 -33.86 31.05 -37.92
CA THR A 132 -34.22 32.46 -38.18
C THR A 132 -34.00 32.90 -39.63
N HIS A 133 -32.96 32.38 -40.28
CA HIS A 133 -32.65 32.70 -41.67
C HIS A 133 -33.45 31.86 -42.68
N ALA A 134 -33.80 30.61 -42.35
CA ALA A 134 -34.67 29.77 -43.15
C ALA A 134 -36.13 30.22 -43.10
N THR A 135 -36.57 30.82 -41.98
CA THR A 135 -37.93 31.37 -41.83
C THR A 135 -38.05 32.84 -42.27
N ARG A 136 -36.99 33.48 -42.78
CA ARG A 136 -37.07 34.83 -43.34
C ARG A 136 -37.80 34.73 -44.69
N PRO A 137 -39.05 35.23 -44.82
CA PRO A 137 -39.73 35.19 -46.11
C PRO A 137 -38.93 36.02 -47.10
N LEU A 138 -38.53 35.41 -48.22
CA LEU A 138 -38.05 36.14 -49.38
C LEU A 138 -39.22 36.94 -49.94
N SER A 139 -39.35 38.21 -49.50
CA SER A 139 -40.29 39.23 -49.98
C SER A 139 -41.80 38.95 -49.80
N PRO A 140 -42.61 40.00 -49.57
CA PRO A 140 -44.07 39.90 -49.52
C PRO A 140 -44.58 39.81 -50.96
N GLY A 141 -44.71 38.60 -51.50
CA GLY A 141 -45.22 38.42 -52.87
C GLY A 141 -45.76 37.04 -53.23
N SER A 142 -45.74 36.06 -52.32
CA SER A 142 -46.33 34.75 -52.59
C SER A 142 -46.93 34.13 -51.34
N GLU A 143 -48.13 34.61 -50.99
CA GLU A 143 -49.08 33.81 -50.22
C GLU A 143 -49.48 32.62 -51.11
N GLN A 144 -48.80 31.47 -50.94
CA GLN A 144 -49.25 30.11 -51.30
C GLN A 144 -48.09 29.10 -51.14
N ALA A 145 -47.65 28.81 -49.91
CA ALA A 145 -46.78 27.66 -49.63
C ALA A 145 -46.83 27.18 -48.16
N ALA A 146 -47.96 27.34 -47.47
CA ALA A 146 -48.07 27.01 -46.04
C ALA A 146 -48.55 25.56 -45.76
N ALA A 147 -48.46 24.63 -46.71
CA ALA A 147 -49.17 23.35 -46.59
C ALA A 147 -48.34 22.06 -46.53
N LEU A 148 -47.04 22.04 -46.87
CA LEU A 148 -46.32 20.75 -46.93
C LEU A 148 -44.87 20.84 -46.41
N GLY A 149 -44.64 20.23 -45.25
CA GLY A 149 -43.32 19.89 -44.68
C GLY A 149 -42.83 20.89 -43.63
N THR A 150 -42.36 20.54 -42.45
CA THR A 150 -41.97 19.25 -41.86
C THR A 150 -41.81 19.53 -40.35
N PRO A 151 -42.27 18.69 -39.42
CA PRO A 151 -42.11 18.95 -37.98
C PRO A 151 -40.67 18.60 -37.56
N LEU A 152 -39.70 19.45 -37.87
CA LEU A 152 -38.31 19.26 -37.48
C LEU A 152 -37.91 20.22 -36.37
N LEU A 153 -38.54 20.11 -35.20
CA LEU A 153 -38.02 20.74 -33.98
C LEU A 153 -38.33 19.90 -32.73
N ASN A 154 -38.05 18.59 -32.79
CA ASN A 154 -38.06 17.69 -31.61
C ASN A 154 -36.67 17.13 -31.26
N ALA A 155 -35.59 17.71 -31.79
CA ALA A 155 -34.23 17.24 -31.50
C ALA A 155 -33.72 17.60 -30.09
N ALA A 156 -34.43 18.45 -29.35
CA ALA A 156 -34.07 18.83 -27.98
C ALA A 156 -34.50 17.81 -26.92
N THR A 157 -35.53 16.99 -27.18
CA THR A 157 -36.14 16.12 -26.15
C THR A 157 -35.52 14.72 -26.05
N LEU A 158 -34.60 14.34 -26.94
CA LEU A 158 -33.93 13.03 -26.88
C LEU A 158 -32.58 13.03 -26.13
N ALA A 159 -32.09 14.21 -25.70
CA ALA A 159 -30.78 14.31 -25.05
C ALA A 159 -30.83 14.20 -23.51
N ASP A 160 -32.02 14.24 -22.90
CA ASP A 160 -32.17 14.27 -21.43
C ASP A 160 -31.99 12.89 -20.76
N GLY A 161 -32.18 11.78 -21.49
CA GLY A 161 -32.06 10.43 -20.93
C GLY A 161 -30.65 10.02 -20.48
N ALA A 162 -29.60 10.66 -20.99
CA ALA A 162 -28.21 10.36 -20.61
C ALA A 162 -27.76 11.10 -19.35
N SER A 163 -28.42 12.22 -19.01
CA SER A 163 -28.10 13.00 -17.81
C SER A 163 -28.57 12.27 -16.55
N ASP A 164 -29.76 11.64 -16.59
CA ASP A 164 -30.32 10.86 -15.47
C ASP A 164 -29.50 9.60 -15.15
N ALA A 165 -29.00 8.89 -16.17
CA ALA A 165 -28.13 7.73 -15.96
C ALA A 165 -26.78 8.12 -15.32
N ALA A 166 -26.21 9.27 -15.70
CA ALA A 166 -24.99 9.80 -15.10
C ALA A 166 -25.21 10.36 -13.69
N GLN A 167 -26.40 10.90 -13.39
CA GLN A 167 -26.79 11.37 -12.06
C GLN A 167 -27.05 10.20 -11.09
N ALA A 168 -27.64 9.11 -11.59
CA ALA A 168 -27.87 7.88 -10.83
C ALA A 168 -26.56 7.22 -10.37
N LEU A 169 -25.50 7.28 -11.17
CA LEU A 169 -24.16 6.79 -10.80
C LEU A 169 -23.48 7.67 -9.74
N ARG A 170 -23.74 8.99 -9.72
CA ARG A 170 -23.25 9.90 -8.66
C ARG A 170 -23.88 9.61 -7.29
N GLY A 171 -25.11 9.08 -7.27
CA GLY A 171 -25.85 8.71 -6.06
C GLY A 171 -25.54 7.31 -5.51
N ALA A 172 -24.83 6.47 -6.28
CA ALA A 172 -24.33 5.19 -5.83
C ALA A 172 -23.13 5.40 -4.90
N ARG A 173 -23.42 5.90 -3.69
CA ARG A 173 -22.54 5.83 -2.53
C ARG A 173 -22.13 4.35 -2.43
N LEU A 174 -20.89 4.02 -2.79
CA LEU A 174 -20.29 2.75 -2.43
C LEU A 174 -20.53 2.63 -0.93
N LYS A 175 -21.50 1.77 -0.55
CA LYS A 175 -21.76 1.47 0.84
C LYS A 175 -20.40 1.05 1.35
N LYS A 176 -19.83 1.86 2.25
CA LYS A 176 -18.61 1.53 2.97
C LYS A 176 -18.92 0.17 3.58
N ALA A 177 -18.44 -0.89 2.95
CA ALA A 177 -18.47 -2.21 3.55
C ALA A 177 -17.56 -2.01 4.75
N ALA A 178 -18.18 -1.74 5.91
CA ALA A 178 -17.50 -1.87 7.18
C ALA A 178 -17.08 -3.33 7.21
N VAL A 179 -15.83 -3.58 6.86
CA VAL A 179 -15.19 -4.83 7.22
C VAL A 179 -15.05 -4.71 8.72
N ASP A 180 -16.02 -5.27 9.45
CA ASP A 180 -15.89 -5.53 10.88
C ASP A 180 -14.74 -6.52 11.04
N ILE A 181 -13.52 -5.98 11.14
CA ILE A 181 -12.37 -6.72 11.63
C ILE A 181 -12.59 -6.84 13.13
N LYS A 182 -13.35 -7.87 13.51
CA LYS A 182 -13.47 -8.33 14.88
C LYS A 182 -12.11 -8.89 15.28
N TRP A 183 -11.35 -8.11 16.05
CA TRP A 183 -10.17 -8.63 16.73
C TRP A 183 -10.67 -9.62 17.78
N GLU A 184 -10.41 -10.89 17.53
CA GLU A 184 -10.60 -11.95 18.52
C GLU A 184 -9.41 -11.83 19.48
N GLU A 185 -9.67 -11.26 20.66
CA GLU A 185 -8.73 -11.23 21.78
C GLU A 185 -8.71 -12.64 22.38
N ASP A 186 -7.69 -13.42 22.03
CA ASP A 186 -7.39 -14.69 22.69
C ASP A 186 -6.75 -14.41 24.07
N GLU A 187 -7.50 -14.70 25.14
CA GLU A 187 -6.99 -14.94 26.50
C GLU A 187 -6.38 -16.34 26.64
#